data_AF-A0A3C0AEP9-F1
#
_entry.id   AF-A0A3C0AEP9-F1
#
_cell.length_a   1.000
_cell.length_b   1.000
_cell.length_c   1.000
_cell.angle_alpha   90.00
_cell.angle_beta   90.00
_cell.angle_gamma   90.00
#
_symmetry.space_group_name_H-M   'P 1'
#
loop_
_entity.id
_entity.type
_entity.pdbx_description
1 polymer ?
#
loop_
_entity_poly.entity_id
_entity_poly.type
_entity_poly.pdbx_seq_one_letter_code
_entity_poly.pdbx_strand_id
1 'polypeptide(L)'
;AVVNTEFDVMKHKPVGSSEDLVNCMQAVNEIHVSDTFLEHVIEVINRTRNHPNIELGCSPRGGIALIKASRARALINGRNYVIPEDLFVLAEDVILHRIRLNYEALADGLTGKAVLQDMLRDLGATPSLISREV
;
A
#
# COMPACT_ATOMS: atom_id res chain seq x y z
N ALA A 1 19.42 37.17 -20.88
CA ALA A 1 18.21 37.00 -20.05
C ALA A 1 18.33 35.66 -19.34
N VAL A 2 18.16 35.62 -18.02
CA VAL A 2 18.08 34.33 -17.31
C VAL A 2 16.74 33.71 -17.67
N VAL A 3 16.76 32.47 -18.17
CA VAL A 3 15.54 31.75 -18.52
C VAL A 3 14.91 31.30 -17.21
N ASN A 4 13.77 31.90 -16.84
CA ASN A 4 12.98 31.41 -15.72
C ASN A 4 12.28 30.12 -16.15
N THR A 5 12.56 29.05 -15.42
CA THR A 5 11.88 27.76 -15.51
C THR A 5 10.58 27.78 -14.70
N GLU A 6 9.81 26.70 -14.82
CA GLU A 6 8.55 26.51 -14.10
C GLU A 6 8.74 26.48 -12.57
N PHE A 7 9.96 26.15 -12.13
CA PHE A 7 10.38 26.15 -10.73
C PHE A 7 10.70 27.56 -10.20
N ASP A 8 10.95 28.55 -11.06
CA ASP A 8 11.26 29.93 -10.66
C ASP A 8 10.00 30.77 -10.39
N VAL A 9 8.85 30.34 -10.91
CA VAL A 9 7.52 30.96 -10.65
C VAL A 9 7.02 30.61 -9.24
N MET A 10 7.50 29.49 -8.73
CA MET A 10 7.16 28.87 -7.47
C MET A 10 7.95 29.53 -6.32
N LYS A 11 7.47 30.67 -5.81
CA LYS A 11 8.01 31.34 -4.59
C LYS A 11 7.78 30.47 -3.34
N HIS A 12 8.54 29.39 -3.16
CA HIS A 12 8.44 28.55 -1.98
C HIS A 12 9.37 29.05 -0.88
N LYS A 13 8.78 29.47 0.24
CA LYS A 13 9.48 29.34 1.52
C LYS A 13 9.59 27.86 1.85
N PRO A 14 10.71 27.39 2.43
CA PRO A 14 10.81 26.02 2.91
C PRO A 14 9.66 25.72 3.87
N VAL A 15 8.86 24.68 3.58
CA VAL A 15 7.78 24.20 4.45
C VAL A 15 8.27 23.23 5.51
N GLY A 16 9.54 22.85 5.44
CA GLY A 16 10.23 21.96 6.36
C GLY A 16 11.70 21.86 5.98
N SER A 17 12.43 21.11 6.80
CA SER A 17 13.86 20.86 6.72
C SER A 17 14.13 19.36 6.60
N SER A 18 15.38 18.98 6.34
CA SER A 18 15.81 17.58 6.40
C SER A 18 15.63 16.97 7.79
N GLU A 19 15.74 17.80 8.84
CA GLU A 19 15.51 17.37 10.22
C GLU A 19 14.03 17.02 10.44
N ASP A 20 13.11 17.82 9.89
CA ASP A 20 11.67 17.50 9.92
C ASP A 20 11.36 16.16 9.24
N LEU A 21 12.04 15.84 8.13
CA LEU A 21 11.89 14.54 7.47
C LEU A 21 12.36 13.38 8.36
N VAL A 22 13.51 13.53 9.04
CA VAL A 22 14.02 12.50 9.97
C VAL A 22 13.04 12.31 11.13
N ASN A 23 12.52 13.41 11.68
CA ASN A 23 11.52 13.38 12.74
C ASN A 23 10.23 12.68 12.29
N CYS A 24 9.76 12.94 11.06
CA CYS A 24 8.63 12.22 10.49
C CYS A 24 8.92 10.73 10.31
N MET A 25 10.11 10.36 9.82
CA MET A 25 10.49 8.94 9.66
C MET A 25 10.53 8.21 11.02
N GLN A 26 10.98 8.88 12.08
CA GLN A 26 10.96 8.35 13.44
C GLN A 26 9.53 8.21 13.95
N ALA A 27 8.70 9.25 13.83
CA ALA A 27 7.30 9.23 14.25
C ALA A 27 6.49 8.11 13.57
N VAL A 28 6.75 7.82 12.29
CA VAL A 28 6.12 6.69 11.60
C VAL A 28 6.46 5.36 12.28
N ASN A 29 7.69 5.16 12.77
CA ASN A 29 8.08 3.91 13.43
C ASN A 29 7.43 3.73 14.81
N GLU A 30 7.02 4.82 15.47
CA GLU A 30 6.34 4.78 16.77
C GLU A 30 4.86 4.37 16.66
N ILE A 31 4.29 4.39 15.46
CA ILE A 31 2.90 3.97 15.24
C ILE A 31 2.72 2.50 15.62
N HIS A 32 1.77 2.28 16.53
CA HIS A 32 1.45 0.96 17.04
C HIS A 32 0.85 0.07 15.95
N VAL A 33 1.33 -1.17 15.89
CA VAL A 33 0.81 -2.24 15.04
C VAL A 33 0.53 -3.44 15.92
N SER A 34 -0.75 -3.80 16.02
CA SER A 34 -1.19 -4.98 16.77
C SER A 34 -0.78 -6.28 16.07
N ASP A 35 -0.64 -7.36 16.84
CA ASP A 35 -0.37 -8.70 16.30
C ASP A 35 -1.47 -9.15 15.34
N THR A 36 -2.73 -8.86 15.65
CA THR A 36 -3.87 -9.14 14.75
C THR A 36 -3.72 -8.44 13.38
N PHE A 37 -3.19 -7.22 13.34
CA PHE A 37 -2.91 -6.55 12.07
C PHE A 37 -1.77 -7.22 11.31
N LEU A 38 -0.72 -7.66 12.01
CA LEU A 38 0.39 -8.40 11.41
C LEU A 38 -0.10 -9.72 10.79
N GLU A 39 -0.92 -10.47 11.53
CA GLU A 39 -1.56 -11.70 11.05
C GLU A 39 -2.39 -11.43 9.80
N HIS A 40 -3.14 -10.34 9.77
CA HIS A 40 -3.94 -9.96 8.60
C HIS A 40 -3.07 -9.65 7.37
N VAL A 41 -1.96 -8.92 7.55
CA VAL A 41 -0.99 -8.68 6.46
C VAL A 41 -0.39 -10.00 5.97
N ILE A 42 -0.01 -10.89 6.89
CA ILE A 42 0.57 -12.20 6.54
C ILE A 42 -0.45 -13.04 5.75
N GLU A 43 -1.72 -13.03 6.17
CA GLU A 43 -2.79 -13.75 5.49
C GLU A 43 -2.98 -13.25 4.05
N VAL A 44 -3.01 -11.93 3.83
CA VAL A 44 -3.08 -11.35 2.47
C VAL A 44 -1.91 -11.84 1.61
N ILE A 45 -0.68 -11.77 2.13
CA ILE A 45 0.50 -12.22 1.40
C ILE A 45 0.43 -13.72 1.09
N ASN A 46 0.03 -14.56 2.07
CA ASN A 46 -0.12 -15.99 1.87
C ASN A 46 -1.19 -16.32 0.83
N ARG A 47 -2.32 -15.60 0.84
CA ARG A 47 -3.34 -15.75 -0.20
C ARG A 47 -2.77 -15.45 -1.58
N THR A 48 -1.98 -14.39 -1.76
CA THR A 48 -1.33 -14.15 -3.07
C THR A 48 -0.40 -15.28 -3.51
N ARG A 49 0.20 -16.02 -2.57
CA ARG A 49 1.16 -17.10 -2.87
C ARG A 49 0.49 -18.44 -3.16
N ASN A 50 -0.70 -18.65 -2.63
CA ASN A 50 -1.45 -19.90 -2.76
C ASN A 50 -2.68 -19.76 -3.68
N HIS A 51 -2.86 -18.62 -4.32
CA HIS A 51 -4.02 -18.37 -5.18
C HIS A 51 -3.87 -19.15 -6.50
N PRO A 52 -4.90 -19.90 -6.95
CA PRO A 52 -4.81 -20.77 -8.13
C PRO A 52 -4.49 -20.00 -9.41
N ASN A 53 -4.94 -18.75 -9.53
CA ASN A 53 -4.70 -17.90 -10.71
C ASN A 53 -3.36 -17.13 -10.69
N ILE A 54 -2.57 -17.26 -9.62
CA ILE A 54 -1.31 -16.51 -9.45
C ILE A 54 -0.13 -17.48 -9.57
N GLU A 55 0.71 -17.27 -10.57
CA GLU A 55 1.94 -18.04 -10.79
C GLU A 55 3.07 -17.59 -9.85
N LEU A 56 3.16 -16.27 -9.60
CA LEU A 56 4.13 -15.69 -8.68
C LEU A 56 3.41 -14.77 -7.69
N GLY A 57 3.32 -15.21 -6.44
CA GLY A 57 2.72 -14.42 -5.36
C GLY A 57 3.66 -13.38 -4.75
N CYS A 58 3.08 -12.48 -3.96
CA CYS A 58 3.82 -11.44 -3.28
C CYS A 58 4.82 -12.06 -2.28
N SER A 59 6.02 -11.49 -2.18
CA SER A 59 7.05 -11.96 -1.25
C SER A 59 6.85 -11.38 0.17
N PRO A 60 7.53 -11.90 1.21
CA PRO A 60 7.51 -11.30 2.54
C PRO A 60 7.87 -9.80 2.57
N ARG A 61 8.65 -9.33 1.59
CA ARG A 61 8.97 -7.90 1.44
C ARG A 61 7.74 -7.04 1.17
N GLY A 62 6.71 -7.59 0.52
CA GLY A 62 5.42 -6.91 0.32
C GLY A 62 4.68 -6.68 1.63
N GLY A 63 4.69 -7.67 2.53
CA GLY A 63 4.11 -7.50 3.87
C GLY A 63 4.82 -6.42 4.69
N ILE A 64 6.16 -6.41 4.66
CA ILE A 64 6.96 -5.34 5.31
C ILE A 64 6.61 -3.96 4.73
N ALA A 65 6.46 -3.86 3.40
CA ALA A 65 6.08 -2.61 2.73
C ALA A 65 4.67 -2.15 3.14
N LEU A 66 3.70 -3.06 3.20
CA LEU A 66 2.34 -2.77 3.66
C LEU A 66 2.32 -2.26 5.10
N ILE A 67 3.05 -2.89 6.01
CA ILE A 67 3.12 -2.45 7.42
C ILE A 67 3.70 -1.04 7.52
N LYS A 68 4.82 -0.77 6.83
CA LYS A 68 5.47 0.55 6.83
C LYS A 68 4.56 1.63 6.24
N ALA A 69 3.91 1.34 5.12
CA ALA A 69 3.00 2.27 4.47
C ALA A 69 1.73 2.50 5.31
N SER A 70 1.22 1.45 5.97
CA SER A 70 0.06 1.56 6.87
C SER A 70 0.36 2.43 8.09
N ARG A 71 1.56 2.29 8.68
CA ARG A 71 2.03 3.21 9.74
C ARG A 71 2.09 4.65 9.27
N ALA A 72 2.69 4.89 8.10
CA ALA A 72 2.77 6.24 7.53
C ALA A 72 1.38 6.83 7.28
N ARG A 73 0.45 6.01 6.75
CA ARG A 73 -0.93 6.40 6.52
C ARG A 73 -1.66 6.74 7.82
N ALA A 74 -1.51 5.93 8.87
CA ALA A 74 -2.07 6.21 10.18
C ALA A 74 -1.57 7.55 10.73
N LEU A 75 -0.25 7.80 10.66
CA LEU A 75 0.35 9.06 11.10
C LEU A 75 -0.21 10.27 10.33
N ILE A 76 -0.32 10.17 8.99
CA ILE A 76 -0.89 11.22 8.13
C ILE A 76 -2.34 11.54 8.51
N ASN A 77 -3.10 10.54 8.97
CA ASN A 77 -4.48 10.71 9.45
C ASN A 77 -4.56 11.13 10.94
N GLY A 78 -3.44 11.44 11.60
CA GLY A 78 -3.42 11.84 13.01
C GLY A 78 -3.69 10.70 14.00
N ARG A 79 -3.54 9.44 13.59
CA ARG A 79 -3.71 8.26 14.44
C ARG A 79 -2.35 7.74 14.92
N ASN A 80 -2.32 7.18 16.12
CA ASN A 80 -1.14 6.52 16.70
C ASN A 80 -1.15 4.98 16.59
N TYR A 81 -2.13 4.42 15.89
CA TYR A 81 -2.23 2.98 15.58
C TYR A 81 -2.79 2.75 14.18
N VAL A 82 -2.41 1.63 13.57
CA VAL A 82 -2.94 1.19 12.27
C VAL A 82 -4.31 0.54 12.41
N ILE A 83 -5.15 0.69 11.39
CA ILE A 83 -6.45 0.04 11.27
C ILE A 83 -6.53 -0.78 9.98
N PRO A 84 -7.41 -1.79 9.87
CA PRO A 84 -7.53 -2.62 8.66
C PRO A 84 -7.70 -1.82 7.36
N GLU A 85 -8.36 -0.67 7.40
CA GLU A 85 -8.56 0.21 6.26
C GLU A 85 -7.25 0.76 5.69
N ASP A 86 -6.20 0.92 6.52
CA ASP A 86 -4.88 1.31 6.05
C ASP A 86 -4.28 0.26 5.12
N LEU A 87 -4.46 -1.03 5.46
CA LEU A 87 -4.04 -2.15 4.63
C LEU A 87 -4.80 -2.15 3.31
N PHE A 88 -6.13 -2.11 3.36
CA PHE A 88 -6.97 -2.25 2.16
C PHE A 88 -6.73 -1.15 1.14
N VAL A 89 -6.62 0.10 1.58
CA VAL A 89 -6.37 1.25 0.69
C VAL A 89 -4.99 1.17 0.03
N LEU A 90 -4.00 0.54 0.66
CA LEU A 90 -2.63 0.44 0.16
C LEU A 90 -2.34 -0.88 -0.56
N ALA A 91 -3.28 -1.83 -0.53
CA ALA A 91 -3.06 -3.18 -1.05
C ALA A 91 -2.76 -3.17 -2.56
N GLU A 92 -3.52 -2.42 -3.36
CA GLU A 92 -3.27 -2.33 -4.82
C GLU A 92 -1.89 -1.73 -5.11
N ASP A 93 -1.55 -0.61 -4.46
CA ASP A 93 -0.28 0.10 -4.63
C ASP A 93 0.92 -0.80 -4.32
N VAL A 94 0.82 -1.65 -3.29
CA VAL A 94 1.93 -2.50 -2.85
C VAL A 94 1.97 -3.84 -3.58
N ILE A 95 0.82 -4.48 -3.85
CA ILE A 95 0.75 -5.88 -4.29
C ILE A 95 0.74 -6.03 -5.81
N LEU A 96 0.09 -5.15 -6.56
CA LEU A 96 -0.17 -5.39 -8.00
C LEU A 96 1.10 -5.57 -8.81
N HIS A 97 2.15 -4.80 -8.50
CA HIS A 97 3.45 -4.90 -9.16
C HIS A 97 4.33 -6.04 -8.63
N ARG A 98 3.81 -6.87 -7.72
CA ARG A 98 4.51 -7.96 -7.04
C ARG A 98 3.87 -9.33 -7.25
N ILE A 99 2.80 -9.39 -8.06
CA ILE A 99 2.13 -10.64 -8.42
C ILE A 99 2.18 -10.84 -9.94
N ARG A 100 2.20 -12.10 -10.37
CA ARG A 100 2.05 -12.48 -11.78
C ARG A 100 0.98 -13.55 -11.90
N LEU A 101 0.02 -13.33 -12.78
CA LEU A 101 -1.01 -14.33 -13.09
C LEU A 101 -0.42 -15.47 -13.92
N ASN A 102 -1.01 -16.67 -13.80
CA ASN A 102 -0.69 -17.77 -14.70
C ASN A 102 -1.30 -17.56 -16.11
N TYR A 103 -0.89 -18.39 -17.07
CA TYR A 103 -1.31 -18.24 -18.46
C TYR A 103 -2.81 -18.52 -18.64
N GLU A 104 -3.36 -19.48 -17.90
CA GLU A 104 -4.77 -19.85 -17.93
C GLU A 104 -5.64 -18.66 -17.52
N ALA A 105 -5.32 -18.01 -16.40
CA ALA A 105 -6.04 -16.84 -15.91
C ALA A 105 -5.97 -15.66 -16.90
N LEU A 106 -4.81 -15.45 -17.53
CA LEU A 106 -4.66 -14.41 -18.55
C LEU A 106 -5.49 -14.72 -19.80
N ALA A 107 -5.55 -15.99 -20.22
CA ALA A 107 -6.37 -16.43 -21.34
C ALA A 107 -7.88 -16.26 -21.07
N ASP A 108 -8.30 -16.45 -19.82
CA ASP A 108 -9.66 -16.21 -19.34
C ASP A 108 -9.99 -14.70 -19.16
N GLY A 109 -9.05 -13.81 -19.48
CA GLY A 109 -9.24 -12.36 -19.40
C GLY A 109 -9.18 -11.78 -17.97
N LEU A 110 -8.68 -12.55 -17.00
CA LEU A 110 -8.51 -12.05 -15.63
C LEU A 110 -7.38 -11.01 -15.56
N THR A 111 -7.57 -10.04 -14.67
CA THR A 111 -6.54 -9.04 -14.36
C THR A 111 -6.04 -9.22 -12.93
N GLY A 112 -4.76 -8.91 -12.70
CA GLY A 112 -4.19 -8.95 -11.34
C GLY A 112 -4.95 -8.05 -10.37
N LYS A 113 -5.50 -6.93 -10.87
CA LYS A 113 -6.42 -6.06 -10.13
C LYS A 113 -7.68 -6.83 -9.72
N ALA A 114 -8.44 -7.39 -10.66
CA ALA A 114 -9.67 -8.11 -10.34
C ALA A 114 -9.44 -9.24 -9.33
N VAL A 115 -8.38 -10.04 -9.50
CA VAL A 115 -8.01 -11.12 -8.57
C VAL A 115 -7.69 -10.59 -7.18
N LEU A 116 -6.90 -9.51 -7.08
CA LEU A 116 -6.57 -8.92 -5.79
C LEU A 116 -7.81 -8.32 -5.11
N GLN A 117 -8.63 -7.58 -5.85
CA GLN A 117 -9.85 -6.98 -5.30
C GLN A 117 -10.80 -8.03 -4.74
N ASP A 118 -10.93 -9.16 -5.43
CA ASP A 118 -11.76 -10.29 -4.97
C ASP A 118 -11.23 -10.89 -3.68
N MET A 119 -9.93 -11.16 -3.63
CA MET A 119 -9.24 -11.64 -2.44
C MET A 119 -9.40 -10.70 -1.23
N LEU A 120 -9.36 -9.38 -1.47
CA LEU A 120 -9.54 -8.39 -0.40
C LEU A 120 -11.00 -8.32 0.07
N ARG A 121 -11.99 -8.50 -0.82
CA ARG A 121 -13.41 -8.57 -0.44
C ARG A 121 -13.68 -9.75 0.49
N ASP A 122 -13.09 -10.91 0.22
CA ASP A 122 -13.19 -12.10 1.08
C ASP A 122 -12.62 -11.86 2.49
N LEU A 123 -11.68 -10.93 2.63
CA LEU A 123 -11.07 -10.52 3.89
C LEU A 123 -11.83 -9.37 4.58
N GLY A 124 -12.99 -8.97 4.06
CA GLY A 124 -13.86 -7.96 4.65
C GLY A 124 -13.61 -6.54 4.16
N ALA A 125 -12.84 -6.34 3.09
CA ALA A 125 -12.68 -5.02 2.48
C ALA A 125 -13.98 -4.57 1.80
N THR A 126 -14.42 -3.35 2.08
CA THR A 126 -15.60 -2.76 1.42
C THR A 126 -15.25 -2.21 0.04
N PRO A 127 -16.20 -2.15 -0.93
CA PRO A 127 -15.93 -1.63 -2.26
C PRO A 127 -15.33 -0.22 -2.28
N SER A 128 -15.72 0.64 -1.34
CA SER A 128 -15.21 2.01 -1.19
C SER A 128 -13.74 2.09 -0.79
N LEU A 129 -13.19 1.03 -0.16
CA LEU A 129 -11.79 0.99 0.27
C LEU A 129 -10.85 0.47 -0.82
N ILE A 130 -11.37 -0.36 -1.73
CA ILE A 130 -10.62 -1.02 -2.79
C ILE A 130 -10.71 -0.24 -4.11
N SER A 131 -11.79 0.50 -4.31
CA SER A 131 -12.06 1.28 -5.52
C SER A 131 -11.74 2.75 -5.24
N ARG A 132 -10.49 3.17 -5.43
CA ARG A 132 -10.24 4.58 -5.67
C ARG A 132 -10.71 4.90 -7.08
N GLU A 133 -11.89 5.51 -7.21
CA GLU A 133 -12.13 6.40 -8.34
C GLU A 133 -11.10 7.53 -8.22
N VAL A 134 -10.24 7.64 -9.22
CA VAL A 134 -9.31 8.77 -9.40
C VAL A 134 -10.08 9.93 -9.97
#